data_AF-A0A2G5WMY2-F1
#
_entry.id   AF-A0A2G5WMY2-F1
#
_cell.length_a   1.000
_cell.length_b   1.000
_cell.length_c   1.000
_cell.angle_alpha   90.00
_cell.angle_beta   90.00
_cell.angle_gamma   90.00
#
_symmetry.space_group_name_H-M   'P 1'
#
loop_
_entity.id
_entity.type
_entity.pdbx_description
1 polymer ?
#
loop_
_entity_poly.entity_id
_entity_poly.type
_entity_poly.pdbx_seq_one_letter_code
_entity_poly.pdbx_strand_id
1 'polypeptide(L)' 'MNPIYEISRLQDKLPIAVVQDLHHRIADWLSSGGSYDDPYMFQQLLYAQGVAERVKCND' A
#
# COMPACT_ATOMS: atom_id res chain seq x y z
N MET A 1 6.73 7.20 11.39
CA MET A 1 6.72 6.19 10.31
C MET A 1 5.86 6.75 9.19
N ASN A 2 6.34 6.81 7.94
CA ASN A 2 5.58 7.35 6.82
C ASN A 2 5.01 6.17 5.99
N PRO A 3 3.68 5.96 5.96
CA PRO A 3 3.09 4.79 5.33
C PRO A 3 3.27 4.77 3.80
N ILE A 4 3.25 5.93 3.14
CA ILE A 4 3.43 6.02 1.68
C ILE A 4 4.85 5.66 1.27
N TYR A 5 5.84 6.13 2.04
CA TYR A 5 7.23 5.77 1.79
C TYR A 5 7.45 4.26 1.90
N GLU A 6 6.88 3.62 2.93
CA GLU A 6 7.00 2.17 3.11
C GLU A 6 6.22 1.39 2.05
N ILE A 7 5.03 1.85 1.62
CA ILE A 7 4.30 1.26 0.50
C ILE A 7 5.13 1.34 -0.79
N SER A 8 5.77 2.47 -1.06
CA SER A 8 6.59 2.67 -2.26
C SER A 8 7.77 1.69 -2.30
N ARG A 9 8.40 1.41 -1.15
CA ARG A 9 9.48 0.42 -1.03
C ARG A 9 9.06 -1.03 -1.25
N LEU A 10 7.75 -1.31 -1.19
CA LEU A 10 7.20 -2.64 -1.41
C LEU A 10 6.75 -2.85 -2.86
N GLN A 11 6.68 -1.81 -3.70
CA GLN A 11 6.11 -1.91 -5.06
C GLN A 11 6.72 -3.04 -5.88
N ASP A 12 8.04 -3.21 -5.84
CA ASP A 12 8.76 -4.24 -6.61
C ASP A 12 8.50 -5.67 -6.11
N LYS A 13 7.92 -5.83 -4.93
CA LYS A 13 7.60 -7.11 -4.28
C LYS A 13 6.11 -7.47 -4.38
N LEU A 14 5.32 -6.61 -5.03
CA LEU A 14 3.88 -6.76 -5.12
C LEU A 14 3.47 -7.13 -6.54
N PRO A 15 2.40 -7.94 -6.71
CA PRO A 15 1.80 -8.14 -8.01
C PRO A 15 1.32 -6.79 -8.58
N ILE A 16 1.44 -6.60 -9.90
CA ILE A 16 1.08 -5.34 -10.57
C ILE A 16 -0.36 -4.88 -10.25
N ALA A 17 -1.29 -5.83 -10.14
CA ALA A 17 -2.69 -5.54 -9.80
C ALA A 17 -2.83 -4.93 -8.40
N VAL A 18 -2.01 -5.37 -7.44
CA VAL A 18 -2.01 -4.87 -6.06
C VAL A 18 -1.40 -3.47 -6.00
N VAL A 19 -0.34 -3.20 -6.77
CA VAL A 19 0.23 -1.85 -6.89
C VAL A 19 -0.80 -0.87 -7.45
N GLN A 20 -1.53 -1.28 -8.49
CA GLN A 20 -2.60 -0.46 -9.08
C GLN A 20 -3.74 -0.20 -8.10
N ASP A 21 -4.20 -1.21 -7.36
CA ASP A 21 -5.25 -1.05 -6.34
C ASP A 21 -4.82 -0.08 -5.22
N LEU A 22 -3.60 -0.20 -4.71
CA LEU A 22 -3.04 0.72 -3.72
C LEU A 22 -2.98 2.15 -4.22
N HIS A 23 -2.55 2.37 -5.46
CA HIS A 23 -2.54 3.72 -6.05
C HIS A 23 -3.94 4.33 -6.13
N HIS A 24 -4.96 3.57 -6.56
CA HIS A 24 -6.33 4.07 -6.60
C HIS A 24 -6.86 4.40 -5.20
N ARG A 25 -6.66 3.50 -4.22
CA ARG A 25 -7.09 3.72 -2.83
C ARG A 25 -6.47 4.97 -2.21
N ILE A 26 -5.19 5.21 -2.48
CA ILE A 26 -4.49 6.40 -1.97
C ILE A 26 -5.06 7.64 -2.66
N ALA A 27 -5.18 7.63 -3.99
CA ALA A 27 -5.71 8.76 -4.76
C ALA A 27 -7.15 9.12 -4.35
N ASP A 28 -8.02 8.13 -4.18
CA ASP A 28 -9.42 8.31 -3.78
C ASP A 28 -9.51 8.92 -2.37
N TRP A 29 -8.68 8.44 -1.44
CA TRP A 29 -8.65 8.96 -0.07
C TRP A 29 -8.16 10.41 0.01
N LEU A 30 -7.12 10.76 -0.73
CA LEU A 30 -6.65 12.14 -0.79
C LEU A 30 -7.68 13.06 -1.46
N SER A 31 -8.34 12.56 -2.51
CA SER A 31 -9.39 13.31 -3.22
C SER A 31 -10.62 13.57 -2.36
N SER A 32 -10.87 12.74 -1.34
CA SER A 32 -11.95 12.95 -0.36
C SER A 32 -11.57 13.86 0.80
N GLY A 33 -10.34 14.40 0.81
CA GLY A 33 -9.82 15.29 1.86
C GLY A 33 -9.05 14.57 2.96
N GLY A 34 -8.75 13.29 2.78
CA GLY A 34 -7.88 12.52 3.68
C GLY A 34 -6.40 12.90 3.58
N SER A 35 -5.62 12.48 4.56
CA SER A 35 -4.19 12.72 4.70
C SER A 35 -3.37 11.42 4.62
N TYR A 36 -2.08 11.58 4.31
CA TYR A 36 -1.11 10.49 4.33
C TYR A 36 -0.86 9.89 5.71
N ASP A 37 -1.14 10.65 6.77
CA ASP A 37 -0.94 10.21 8.15
C ASP A 37 -2.20 9.62 8.79
N ASP A 38 -3.27 9.46 8.02
CA ASP A 38 -4.52 8.90 8.52
C ASP A 38 -4.37 7.40 8.85
N PRO A 39 -5.11 6.89 9.85
CA PRO A 39 -5.11 5.46 10.18
C PRO A 39 -5.36 4.55 8.97
N TYR A 40 -6.14 5.03 8.00
CA TYR A 40 -6.39 4.31 6.74
C TYR A 40 -5.11 4.00 5.95
N MET A 41 -4.13 4.92 5.92
CA MET A 41 -2.87 4.71 5.19
C MET A 41 -1.99 3.66 5.85
N PHE A 42 -2.01 3.58 7.18
CA PHE A 42 -1.35 2.49 7.91
C PHE A 42 -2.01 1.13 7.64
N GLN A 43 -3.34 1.09 7.46
CA GLN A 43 -4.03 -0.14 7.04
C GLN A 43 -3.61 -0.57 5.63
N GLN A 44 -3.46 0.38 4.68
CA GLN A 44 -2.96 0.08 3.34
C GLN A 44 -1.53 -0.47 3.36
N LEU A 45 -0.67 0.07 4.25
CA LEU A 45 0.68 -0.46 4.46
C LEU A 45 0.65 -1.91 5.00
N LEU A 46 -0.16 -2.19 6.02
CA LEU A 46 -0.28 -3.56 6.58
C LEU A 46 -0.77 -4.56 5.53
N TYR A 47 -1.73 -4.15 4.71
CA TYR A 47 -2.20 -4.95 3.58
C TYR A 47 -1.06 -5.24 2.59
N ALA A 48 -0.32 -4.22 2.15
CA ALA A 48 0.82 -4.37 1.25
C ALA A 48 1.89 -5.31 1.81
N GLN A 49 2.25 -5.15 3.09
CA GLN A 49 3.20 -6.05 3.77
C GLN A 49 2.70 -7.50 3.77
N GLY A 50 1.43 -7.72 4.10
CA GLY A 50 0.84 -9.05 4.10
C GLY A 50 0.79 -9.70 2.72
N VAL A 51 0.62 -8.93 1.64
CA VAL A 51 0.72 -9.48 0.27
C VAL A 51 2.16 -9.84 -0.07
N ALA A 52 3.11 -8.93 0.19
CA ALA A 52 4.52 -9.15 -0.12
C ALA A 52 5.09 -10.40 0.58
N GLU A 53 4.72 -10.64 1.85
CA GLU A 53 5.15 -11.86 2.56
C GLU A 53 4.55 -13.13 1.94
N ARG A 54 3.30 -13.10 1.48
CA ARG A 54 2.67 -14.25 0.82
C ARG A 54 3.28 -14.55 -0.55
N VAL A 55 3.67 -13.52 -1.30
CA VAL A 55 4.33 -13.68 -2.60
C VAL A 55 5.70 -14.34 -2.43
N LYS A 56 6.50 -13.90 -1.46
CA LYS A 56 7.81 -14.51 -1.16
C LYS A 56 7.73 -16.00 -0.83
N CYS A 57 6.65 -16.46 -0.20
CA CYS A 57 6.47 -17.87 0.16
C CYS A 57 6.01 -18.75 -1.02
N ASN A 58 5.66 -18.15 -2.16
CA ASN A 58 5.26 -18.87 -3.37
C ASN A 58 6.42 -19.06 -4.38
N ASP A 59 7.61 -18.51 -4.09
CA ASP A 59 8.88 -18.75 -4.80
C ASP A 59 9.68 -19.89 -4.13
#